data_AF-A0A1E3KXD0-F1
#
_entry.id   AF-A0A1E3KXD0-F1
#
_cell.length_a   1.000
_cell.length_b   1.000
_cell.length_c   1.000
_cell.angle_alpha   90.00
_cell.angle_beta   90.00
_cell.angle_gamma   90.00
#
_symmetry.space_group_name_H-M   'P 1'
#
loop_
_entity.id
_entity.type
_entity.pdbx_description
1 polymer ?
#
loop_
_entity_poly.entity_id
_entity_poly.type
_entity_poly.pdbx_seq_one_letter_code
_entity_poly.pdbx_strand_id
1 'polypeptide(L)'
;MNRFKQFKWSDASVDKIIARIQYTLLTLQDLSAATYDINVQHKHLPTSKEIESLFDMNWSTFIKTYIPKPSAGDIEAFLLPNLVYELKRLDSNNCDYYQRYRNKEQPALNYLIYMLDMDWNQILKECERIKIKLNIPPNTKKWTNETMIDHVLQLHAKGIRLTMNNLIASGLSQAHVKIHFRTLNRLITAANLKPSRVYPNK
;
A
#
# COMPACT_ATOMS: atom_id res chain seq x y z
N MET A 1 -30.26 -28.34 20.25
CA MET A 1 -30.36 -26.96 20.79
C MET A 1 -29.16 -26.15 20.30
N ASN A 2 -29.33 -25.39 19.22
CA ASN A 2 -28.32 -24.48 18.68
C ASN A 2 -28.30 -23.19 19.51
N ARG A 3 -27.24 -22.96 20.28
CA ARG A 3 -26.97 -21.68 20.95
C ARG A 3 -25.99 -20.85 20.10
N PHE A 4 -26.40 -20.44 18.92
CA PHE A 4 -25.78 -19.29 18.27
C PHE A 4 -26.64 -18.08 18.60
N LYS A 5 -26.13 -17.24 19.52
CA LYS A 5 -26.65 -15.91 19.76
C LYS A 5 -26.72 -15.21 18.40
N GLN A 6 -27.94 -14.92 17.94
CA GLN A 6 -28.19 -14.02 16.84
C GLN A 6 -27.54 -12.68 17.19
N PHE A 7 -26.40 -12.39 16.57
CA PHE A 7 -25.91 -11.02 16.48
C PHE A 7 -26.97 -10.26 15.66
N LYS A 8 -27.72 -9.36 16.31
CA LYS A 8 -28.69 -8.52 15.62
C LYS A 8 -27.93 -7.38 14.95
N TRP A 9 -27.79 -7.47 13.64
CA TRP A 9 -27.15 -6.51 12.72
C TRP A 9 -27.93 -5.19 12.55
N SER A 10 -28.58 -4.69 13.59
CA SER A 10 -29.76 -3.82 13.44
C SER A 10 -29.54 -2.48 12.73
N ASP A 11 -28.30 -2.02 12.47
CA ASP A 11 -28.07 -0.67 11.94
C ASP A 11 -26.95 -0.50 10.88
N ALA A 12 -26.33 -1.58 10.38
CA ALA A 12 -25.33 -1.51 9.31
C ALA A 12 -25.84 -2.17 8.02
N SER A 13 -25.99 -1.39 6.95
CA SER A 13 -26.29 -1.96 5.62
C SER A 13 -25.17 -2.91 5.17
N VAL A 14 -25.53 -3.93 4.38
CA VAL A 14 -24.59 -4.90 3.79
C VAL A 14 -23.41 -4.19 3.13
N ASP A 15 -23.65 -3.05 2.45
CA ASP A 15 -22.62 -2.22 1.84
C ASP A 15 -21.59 -1.67 2.83
N LYS A 16 -22.01 -1.27 4.03
CA LYS A 16 -21.09 -0.79 5.08
C LYS A 16 -20.21 -1.93 5.60
N ILE A 17 -20.72 -3.15 5.64
CA ILE A 17 -19.95 -4.34 6.04
C ILE A 17 -18.91 -4.64 4.95
N ILE A 18 -19.33 -4.70 3.68
CA ILE A 18 -18.43 -4.90 2.54
C ILE A 18 -17.33 -3.83 2.53
N ALA A 19 -17.68 -2.55 2.68
CA ALA A 19 -16.71 -1.46 2.69
C ALA A 19 -15.66 -1.59 3.80
N ARG A 20 -16.05 -2.08 4.99
CA ARG A 20 -15.11 -2.33 6.09
C ARG A 20 -14.22 -3.54 5.85
N ILE A 21 -14.76 -4.60 5.24
CA ILE A 21 -13.99 -5.78 4.85
C ILE A 21 -12.96 -5.38 3.78
N GLN A 22 -13.39 -4.66 2.74
CA GLN A 22 -12.52 -4.09 1.70
C GLN A 22 -11.40 -3.26 2.32
N TYR A 23 -11.74 -2.30 3.17
CA TYR A 23 -10.75 -1.45 3.83
C TYR A 23 -9.74 -2.27 4.65
N THR A 24 -10.22 -3.29 5.38
CA THR A 24 -9.36 -4.15 6.20
C THR A 24 -8.38 -4.92 5.32
N LEU A 25 -8.86 -5.57 4.26
CA LEU A 25 -8.01 -6.35 3.35
C LEU A 25 -7.00 -5.49 2.58
N LEU A 26 -7.42 -4.32 2.09
CA LEU A 26 -6.51 -3.36 1.44
C LEU A 26 -5.46 -2.80 2.39
N THR A 27 -5.79 -2.67 3.68
CA THR A 27 -4.84 -2.24 4.70
C THR A 27 -3.84 -3.35 5.04
N LEU A 28 -4.30 -4.60 5.13
CA LEU A 28 -3.45 -5.76 5.39
C LEU A 28 -2.53 -6.09 4.22
N GLN A 29 -2.95 -5.75 3.00
CA GLN A 29 -2.28 -6.17 1.76
C GLN A 29 -2.06 -7.68 1.68
N ASP A 30 -3.03 -8.44 2.21
CA ASP A 30 -3.08 -9.90 2.25
C ASP A 30 -4.55 -10.31 2.10
N LEU A 31 -4.82 -11.25 1.19
CA LEU A 31 -6.17 -11.73 0.87
C LEU A 31 -6.45 -13.13 1.46
N SER A 32 -5.58 -13.64 2.33
CA SER A 32 -5.80 -14.93 2.99
C SER A 32 -6.84 -14.82 4.09
N ALA A 33 -7.75 -15.81 4.13
CA ALA A 33 -8.77 -15.92 5.17
C ALA A 33 -8.13 -15.95 6.58
N ALA A 34 -7.02 -16.67 6.73
CA ALA A 34 -6.32 -16.78 8.01
C ALA A 34 -5.80 -15.43 8.53
N THR A 35 -5.09 -14.64 7.69
CA THR A 35 -4.60 -13.32 8.09
C THR A 35 -5.76 -12.38 8.40
N TYR A 36 -6.82 -12.42 7.59
CA TYR A 36 -8.03 -11.64 7.83
C TYR A 36 -8.67 -11.98 9.18
N ASP A 37 -8.93 -13.26 9.46
CA ASP A 37 -9.60 -13.74 10.68
C ASP A 37 -8.86 -13.33 11.96
N ILE A 38 -7.53 -13.49 11.97
CA ILE A 38 -6.68 -13.04 13.08
C ILE A 38 -6.85 -11.53 13.32
N ASN A 39 -6.98 -10.73 12.26
CA ASN A 39 -7.05 -9.28 12.35
C ASN A 39 -8.45 -8.76 12.72
N VAL A 40 -9.51 -9.54 12.52
CA VAL A 40 -10.89 -9.15 12.81
C VAL A 40 -11.44 -9.70 14.12
N GLN A 41 -10.76 -10.67 14.74
CA GLN A 41 -11.15 -11.30 16.01
C GLN A 41 -11.43 -10.28 17.13
N HIS A 42 -10.87 -9.07 17.07
CA HIS A 42 -11.09 -7.98 18.03
C HIS A 42 -11.84 -6.77 17.47
N LYS A 43 -12.29 -6.80 16.21
CA LYS A 43 -12.81 -5.62 15.48
C LYS A 43 -14.30 -5.66 15.15
N HIS A 44 -15.04 -6.62 15.70
CA HIS A 44 -16.48 -6.80 15.42
C HIS A 44 -16.82 -6.90 13.92
N LEU A 45 -15.88 -7.39 13.10
CA LEU A 45 -16.12 -7.72 11.70
C LEU A 45 -16.36 -9.23 11.58
N PRO A 46 -17.20 -9.67 10.63
CA PRO A 46 -17.45 -11.09 10.44
C PRO A 46 -16.15 -11.77 10.00
N THR A 47 -15.91 -12.96 10.54
CA THR A 47 -14.86 -13.88 10.07
C THR A 47 -15.12 -14.31 8.63
N SER A 48 -14.10 -14.86 7.99
CA SER A 48 -14.17 -15.41 6.64
C SER A 48 -15.32 -16.42 6.49
N LYS A 49 -15.49 -17.35 7.44
CA LYS A 49 -16.59 -18.33 7.44
C LYS A 49 -17.98 -17.69 7.59
N GLU A 50 -18.10 -16.66 8.43
CA GLU A 50 -19.36 -15.94 8.58
C GLU A 50 -19.70 -15.17 7.30
N ILE A 51 -18.70 -14.59 6.62
CA ILE A 51 -18.86 -13.97 5.31
C ILE A 51 -19.33 -15.01 4.28
N GLU A 52 -18.70 -16.19 4.24
CA GLU A 52 -19.09 -17.23 3.29
C GLU A 52 -20.56 -17.64 3.44
N SER A 53 -21.02 -17.77 4.69
CA SER A 53 -22.43 -18.07 4.99
C SER A 53 -23.37 -16.91 4.70
N LEU A 54 -22.94 -15.66 4.91
CA LEU A 54 -23.78 -14.47 4.70
C LEU A 54 -24.03 -14.17 3.22
N PHE A 55 -23.01 -14.42 2.39
CA PHE A 55 -23.03 -14.09 0.96
C PHE A 55 -23.25 -15.32 0.06
N ASP A 56 -23.42 -16.51 0.64
CA ASP A 56 -23.59 -17.79 -0.06
C ASP A 56 -22.49 -18.02 -1.13
N MET A 57 -21.24 -17.76 -0.76
CA MET A 57 -20.09 -17.89 -1.66
C MET A 57 -18.81 -18.16 -0.87
N ASN A 58 -17.87 -18.91 -1.44
CA ASN A 58 -16.58 -19.12 -0.79
C ASN A 58 -15.73 -17.82 -0.76
N TRP A 59 -14.72 -17.79 0.13
CA TRP A 59 -13.86 -16.63 0.35
C TRP A 59 -13.19 -16.13 -0.94
N SER A 60 -12.69 -17.03 -1.78
CA SER A 60 -12.06 -16.65 -3.06
C SER A 60 -13.05 -15.96 -4.00
N THR A 61 -14.29 -16.46 -4.08
CA THR A 61 -15.34 -15.83 -4.89
C THR A 61 -15.73 -14.49 -4.30
N PHE A 62 -15.86 -14.38 -2.97
CA PHE A 62 -16.11 -13.10 -2.29
C PHE A 62 -15.05 -12.06 -2.64
N ILE A 63 -13.76 -12.44 -2.56
CA ILE A 63 -12.65 -11.54 -2.90
C ILE A 63 -12.79 -11.03 -4.33
N LYS A 64 -13.03 -11.92 -5.31
CA LYS A 64 -13.18 -11.56 -6.72
C LYS A 64 -14.38 -10.66 -6.99
N THR A 65 -15.49 -10.88 -6.29
CA THR A 65 -16.73 -10.12 -6.46
C THR A 65 -16.64 -8.73 -5.86
N TYR A 66 -16.04 -8.61 -4.66
CA TYR A 66 -16.17 -7.41 -3.85
C TYR A 66 -14.86 -6.64 -3.63
N ILE A 67 -13.68 -7.18 -3.92
CA ILE A 67 -12.42 -6.45 -3.72
C ILE A 67 -12.00 -5.77 -5.02
N PRO A 68 -12.09 -4.43 -5.12
CA PRO A 68 -11.75 -3.74 -6.36
C PRO A 68 -10.25 -3.86 -6.63
N LYS A 69 -9.90 -4.10 -7.89
CA LYS A 69 -8.52 -4.01 -8.36
C LYS A 69 -8.11 -2.53 -8.48
N PRO A 70 -6.85 -2.17 -8.15
CA PRO A 70 -6.35 -0.82 -8.34
C PRO A 70 -6.35 -0.42 -9.82
N SER A 71 -6.40 0.88 -10.10
CA SER A 71 -6.30 1.37 -11.48
C SER A 71 -4.91 1.08 -12.06
N ALA A 72 -4.79 0.99 -13.39
CA ALA A 72 -3.49 0.85 -14.05
C ALA A 72 -2.50 1.96 -13.65
N GLY A 73 -3.01 3.18 -13.43
CA GLY A 73 -2.22 4.31 -12.93
C GLY A 73 -1.68 4.08 -11.52
N ASP A 74 -2.48 3.52 -10.61
CA ASP A 74 -2.04 3.22 -9.24
C ASP A 74 -1.02 2.06 -9.21
N ILE A 75 -1.20 1.08 -10.09
CA ILE A 75 -0.27 -0.03 -10.27
C ILE A 75 1.11 0.48 -10.70
N GLU A 76 1.18 1.26 -11.78
CA GLU A 76 2.45 1.79 -12.28
C GLU A 76 3.07 2.83 -11.34
N ALA A 77 2.27 3.65 -10.67
CA ALA A 77 2.78 4.75 -9.84
C ALA A 77 3.19 4.33 -8.43
N PHE A 78 2.64 3.23 -7.90
CA PHE A 78 2.85 2.86 -6.49
C PHE A 78 3.20 1.38 -6.29
N LEU A 79 2.38 0.46 -6.81
CA LEU A 79 2.51 -0.96 -6.47
C LEU A 79 3.80 -1.57 -7.04
N LEU A 80 4.06 -1.39 -8.34
CA LEU A 80 5.25 -1.92 -8.99
C LEU A 80 6.54 -1.21 -8.52
N PRO A 81 6.60 0.14 -8.40
CA PRO A 81 7.78 0.80 -7.85
C PRO A 81 8.16 0.31 -6.45
N ASN A 82 7.19 0.18 -5.52
CA ASN A 82 7.47 -0.32 -4.17
C ASN A 82 8.03 -1.74 -4.20
N LEU A 83 7.49 -2.59 -5.06
CA LEU A 83 7.99 -3.95 -5.24
C LEU A 83 9.42 -3.97 -5.79
N VAL A 84 9.78 -3.08 -6.74
CA VAL A 84 11.16 -2.95 -7.23
C VAL A 84 12.14 -2.61 -6.10
N TYR A 85 11.78 -1.68 -5.22
CA TYR A 85 12.62 -1.34 -4.06
C TYR A 85 12.76 -2.53 -3.10
N GLU A 86 11.67 -3.25 -2.87
CA GLU A 86 11.68 -4.38 -1.96
C GLU A 86 12.52 -5.55 -2.50
N LEU A 87 12.39 -5.87 -3.78
CA LEU A 87 13.22 -6.88 -4.43
C LEU A 87 14.71 -6.51 -4.38
N LYS A 88 15.03 -5.23 -4.58
CA LYS A 88 16.40 -4.72 -4.44
C LYS A 88 16.91 -4.81 -3.00
N ARG A 89 16.06 -4.58 -2.00
CA ARG A 89 16.41 -4.73 -0.57
C ARG A 89 16.68 -6.18 -0.22
N LEU A 90 15.87 -7.09 -0.75
CA LEU A 90 15.99 -8.53 -0.55
C LEU A 90 17.17 -9.15 -1.30
N ASP A 91 17.67 -8.47 -2.33
CA ASP A 91 18.69 -8.96 -3.27
C ASP A 91 18.34 -10.34 -3.83
N SER A 92 17.06 -10.57 -4.12
CA SER A 92 16.55 -11.85 -4.55
C SER A 92 15.25 -11.70 -5.32
N ASN A 93 15.18 -12.39 -6.46
CA ASN A 93 13.96 -12.54 -7.26
C ASN A 93 13.23 -13.86 -6.97
N ASN A 94 13.68 -14.62 -5.96
CA ASN A 94 13.05 -15.88 -5.61
C ASN A 94 11.71 -15.63 -4.88
N CYS A 95 10.65 -16.27 -5.37
CA CYS A 95 9.28 -16.12 -4.87
C CYS A 95 9.15 -16.52 -3.39
N ASP A 96 9.68 -17.68 -3.02
CA ASP A 96 9.63 -18.18 -1.64
C ASP A 96 10.43 -17.30 -0.69
N TYR A 97 11.56 -16.78 -1.17
CA TYR A 97 12.38 -15.83 -0.42
C TYR A 97 11.61 -14.53 -0.17
N TYR A 98 10.93 -13.98 -1.18
CA TYR A 98 10.05 -12.84 -1.01
C TYR A 98 8.95 -13.12 0.01
N GLN A 99 8.24 -14.24 -0.10
CA GLN A 99 7.18 -14.59 0.84
C GLN A 99 7.68 -14.67 2.29
N ARG A 100 8.89 -15.19 2.52
CA ARG A 100 9.43 -15.36 3.87
C ARG A 100 10.01 -14.07 4.47
N TYR A 101 10.67 -13.25 3.65
CA TYR A 101 11.52 -12.16 4.13
C TYR A 101 11.04 -10.75 3.73
N ARG A 102 9.93 -10.62 2.99
CA ARG A 102 9.35 -9.30 2.69
C ARG A 102 9.11 -8.51 3.97
N ASN A 103 9.29 -7.20 3.90
CA ASN A 103 8.83 -6.29 4.93
C ASN A 103 7.32 -6.49 5.12
N LYS A 104 6.85 -6.50 6.37
CA LYS A 104 5.42 -6.66 6.71
C LYS A 104 4.53 -5.55 6.15
N GLU A 105 5.11 -4.40 5.79
CA GLU A 105 4.43 -3.32 5.09
C GLU A 105 4.30 -3.54 3.57
N GLN A 106 4.92 -4.60 3.03
CA GLN A 106 4.87 -4.95 1.63
C GLN A 106 3.79 -6.02 1.39
N PRO A 107 3.12 -5.97 0.22
CA PRO A 107 2.02 -6.88 -0.05
C PRO A 107 2.42 -8.35 -0.01
N ALA A 108 1.52 -9.21 0.46
CA ALA A 108 1.68 -10.65 0.33
C ALA A 108 1.57 -11.08 -1.15
N LEU A 109 2.15 -12.24 -1.49
CA LEU A 109 2.17 -12.71 -2.89
C LEU A 109 0.76 -12.90 -3.46
N ASN A 110 -0.15 -13.50 -2.68
CA ASN A 110 -1.55 -13.69 -3.08
C ASN A 110 -2.23 -12.35 -3.40
N TYR A 111 -1.90 -11.29 -2.66
CA TYR A 111 -2.38 -9.94 -2.92
C TYR A 111 -1.78 -9.39 -4.21
N LEU A 112 -0.47 -9.53 -4.42
CA LEU A 112 0.20 -9.08 -5.65
C LEU A 112 -0.41 -9.76 -6.89
N ILE A 113 -0.51 -11.09 -6.87
CA ILE A 113 -1.06 -11.87 -7.99
C ILE A 113 -2.50 -11.44 -8.29
N TYR A 114 -3.33 -11.26 -7.27
CA TYR A 114 -4.70 -10.81 -7.46
C TYR A 114 -4.79 -9.39 -8.02
N MET A 115 -4.05 -8.45 -7.43
CA MET A 115 -4.13 -7.03 -7.78
C MET A 115 -3.53 -6.73 -9.16
N LEU A 116 -2.50 -7.48 -9.56
CA LEU A 116 -1.82 -7.31 -10.84
C LEU A 116 -2.39 -8.20 -11.95
N ASP A 117 -3.12 -9.26 -11.60
CA ASP A 117 -3.54 -10.30 -12.53
C ASP A 117 -2.36 -10.96 -13.26
N MET A 118 -1.28 -11.17 -12.52
CA MET A 118 0.01 -11.63 -13.04
C MET A 118 0.60 -12.71 -12.14
N ASP A 119 1.24 -13.71 -12.75
CA ASP A 119 2.11 -14.62 -12.02
C ASP A 119 3.42 -13.94 -11.59
N TRP A 120 4.19 -14.58 -10.70
CA TRP A 120 5.42 -14.00 -10.17
C TRP A 120 6.45 -13.62 -11.27
N ASN A 121 6.58 -14.42 -12.32
CA ASN A 121 7.54 -14.13 -13.39
C ASN A 121 7.10 -12.94 -14.25
N GLN A 122 5.79 -12.80 -14.50
CA GLN A 122 5.21 -11.62 -15.14
C GLN A 122 5.41 -10.38 -14.27
N ILE A 123 5.20 -10.49 -12.96
CA ILE A 123 5.45 -9.41 -12.00
C ILE A 123 6.92 -8.96 -12.05
N LEU A 124 7.88 -9.90 -12.08
CA LEU A 124 9.31 -9.58 -12.19
C LEU A 124 9.64 -8.85 -13.50
N LYS A 125 9.03 -9.26 -14.62
CA LYS A 125 9.20 -8.57 -15.91
C LYS A 125 8.68 -7.14 -15.87
N GLU A 126 7.51 -6.93 -15.28
CA GLU A 126 6.94 -5.60 -15.09
C GLU A 126 7.79 -4.74 -14.14
N CYS A 127 8.35 -5.34 -13.09
CA CYS A 127 9.29 -4.66 -12.20
C CYS A 127 10.55 -4.21 -12.94
N GLU A 128 11.14 -5.03 -13.82
CA GLU A 128 12.28 -4.63 -14.64
C GLU A 128 11.92 -3.53 -15.65
N ARG A 129 10.75 -3.61 -16.29
CA ARG A 129 10.25 -2.53 -17.17
C ARG A 129 10.11 -1.21 -16.41
N ILE A 130 9.49 -1.24 -15.23
CA ILE A 130 9.31 -0.07 -14.37
C ILE A 130 10.65 0.46 -13.86
N LYS A 131 11.58 -0.40 -13.46
CA LYS A 131 12.94 -0.02 -13.05
C LYS A 131 13.67 0.76 -14.14
N ILE A 132 13.55 0.34 -15.40
CA ILE A 132 14.10 1.06 -16.57
C ILE A 132 13.38 2.42 -16.73
N LYS A 133 12.04 2.44 -16.70
CA LYS A 133 11.22 3.65 -16.85
C LYS A 133 11.44 4.69 -15.75
N LEU A 134 11.66 4.23 -14.51
CA LEU A 134 11.95 5.09 -13.36
C LEU A 134 13.31 5.79 -13.47
N ASN A 135 14.13 5.43 -14.47
CA ASN A 135 15.44 6.02 -14.74
C ASN A 135 16.27 6.14 -13.46
N ILE A 136 16.20 5.12 -12.59
CA ILE A 136 16.87 5.10 -11.29
C ILE A 136 18.37 5.07 -11.59
N PRO A 137 19.10 6.19 -11.48
CA PRO A 137 20.51 6.21 -11.79
C PRO A 137 21.22 5.23 -10.85
N PRO A 138 22.29 4.55 -11.30
CA PRO A 138 23.08 3.68 -10.43
C PRO A 138 23.59 4.39 -9.16
N ASN A 139 23.61 5.73 -9.18
CA ASN A 139 23.99 6.63 -8.09
C ASN A 139 22.88 7.57 -7.61
N THR A 140 21.59 7.19 -7.62
CA THR A 140 20.63 7.93 -6.78
C THR A 140 21.12 7.81 -5.34
N LYS A 141 21.43 8.96 -4.71
CA LYS A 141 21.56 9.03 -3.26
C LYS A 141 20.40 8.22 -2.69
N LYS A 142 20.70 7.15 -1.94
CA LYS A 142 19.68 6.38 -1.25
C LYS A 142 18.95 7.35 -0.32
N TRP A 143 17.79 7.82 -0.75
CA TRP A 143 16.91 8.61 0.07
C TRP A 143 16.27 7.66 1.06
N THR A 144 16.74 7.69 2.30
CA THR A 144 16.06 7.11 3.45
C THR A 144 15.07 8.12 4.02
N ASN A 145 14.21 7.67 4.95
CA ASN A 145 13.31 8.57 5.66
C ASN A 145 14.11 9.71 6.34
N GLU A 146 15.23 9.38 6.98
CA GLU A 146 16.09 10.33 7.70
C GLU A 146 16.71 11.35 6.74
N THR A 147 17.36 10.88 5.67
CA THR A 147 18.03 11.79 4.71
C THR A 147 17.03 12.68 3.97
N MET A 148 15.80 12.20 3.72
CA MET A 148 14.73 13.03 3.15
C MET A 148 14.24 14.09 4.14
N ILE A 149 14.08 13.74 5.41
CA ILE A 149 13.71 14.69 6.47
C ILE A 149 14.80 15.75 6.62
N ASP A 150 16.07 15.35 6.70
CA ASP A 150 17.22 16.26 6.81
C ASP A 150 17.29 17.22 5.64
N HIS A 151 17.08 16.72 4.41
CA HIS A 151 17.08 17.55 3.22
C HIS A 151 15.91 18.54 3.20
N VAL A 152 14.72 18.12 3.63
CA VAL A 152 13.56 19.00 3.80
C VAL A 152 13.83 20.08 4.85
N LEU A 153 14.44 19.72 5.98
CA LEU A 153 14.85 20.68 7.02
C LEU A 153 15.87 21.69 6.49
N GLN A 154 16.84 21.25 5.69
CA GLN A 154 17.83 22.14 5.06
C GLN A 154 17.19 23.12 4.07
N LEU A 155 16.25 22.67 3.23
CA LEU A 155 15.53 23.55 2.31
C LEU A 155 14.69 24.57 3.08
N HIS A 156 14.01 24.13 4.14
CA HIS A 156 13.23 25.01 5.00
C HIS A 156 14.11 26.05 5.70
N ALA A 157 15.28 25.66 6.23
CA ALA A 157 16.24 26.57 6.85
C ALA A 157 16.79 27.63 5.87
N LYS A 158 16.87 27.28 4.57
CA LYS A 158 17.22 28.21 3.48
C LYS A 158 16.06 29.11 3.03
N GLY A 159 14.90 29.03 3.69
CA GLY A 159 13.71 29.79 3.32
C GLY A 159 13.03 29.31 2.04
N ILE A 160 13.40 28.13 1.52
CA ILE A 160 12.80 27.57 0.31
C ILE A 160 11.42 27.01 0.67
N ARG A 161 10.39 27.48 -0.05
CA ARG A 161 9.02 26.97 0.11
C ARG A 161 8.98 25.48 -0.22
N LEU A 162 8.47 24.66 0.69
CA LEU A 162 8.38 23.21 0.51
C LEU A 162 7.18 22.85 -0.39
N THR A 163 7.41 22.90 -1.70
CA THR A 163 6.47 22.45 -2.73
C THR A 163 7.06 21.25 -3.46
N MET A 164 6.21 20.46 -4.12
CA MET A 164 6.69 19.32 -4.91
C MET A 164 7.69 19.76 -5.99
N ASN A 165 7.45 20.91 -6.64
CA ASN A 165 8.32 21.45 -7.66
C ASN A 165 9.71 21.80 -7.11
N ASN A 166 9.78 22.43 -5.93
CA ASN A 166 11.06 22.80 -5.32
C ASN A 166 11.83 21.57 -4.81
N LEU A 167 11.12 20.54 -4.34
CA LEU A 167 11.74 19.28 -3.98
C LEU A 167 12.35 18.59 -5.20
N ILE A 168 11.61 18.53 -6.31
CA ILE A 168 12.10 17.96 -7.58
C ILE A 168 13.33 18.74 -8.07
N ALA A 169 13.27 20.08 -8.05
CA ALA A 169 14.39 20.93 -8.43
C ALA A 169 15.64 20.74 -7.53
N SER A 170 15.44 20.33 -6.27
CA SER A 170 16.52 20.02 -5.33
C SER A 170 17.04 18.58 -5.41
N GLY A 171 16.52 17.77 -6.34
CA GLY A 171 16.91 16.36 -6.54
C GLY A 171 16.03 15.34 -5.79
N LEU A 172 15.05 15.79 -5.00
CA LEU A 172 14.08 14.91 -4.35
C LEU A 172 12.84 14.76 -5.25
N SER A 173 12.77 13.67 -6.01
CA SER A 173 11.65 13.44 -6.93
C SER A 173 10.33 13.16 -6.20
N GLN A 174 9.21 13.44 -6.88
CA GLN A 174 7.87 13.10 -6.37
C GLN A 174 7.72 11.61 -6.05
N ALA A 175 8.40 10.74 -6.80
CA ALA A 175 8.42 9.31 -6.54
C ALA A 175 8.98 9.02 -5.14
N HIS A 176 10.14 9.57 -4.77
CA HIS A 176 10.72 9.36 -3.43
C HIS A 176 9.79 9.83 -2.32
N VAL A 177 9.18 11.02 -2.45
CA VAL A 177 8.21 11.53 -1.47
C VAL A 177 7.01 10.58 -1.32
N LYS A 178 6.51 10.04 -2.44
CA LYS A 178 5.41 9.08 -2.43
C LYS A 178 5.80 7.72 -1.86
N ILE A 179 6.98 7.22 -2.15
CA ILE A 179 7.48 5.92 -1.65
C ILE A 179 7.61 5.96 -0.13
N HIS A 180 8.29 6.97 0.41
CA HIS A 180 8.64 7.02 1.83
C HIS A 180 7.52 7.61 2.71
N PHE A 181 6.76 8.58 2.19
CA PHE A 181 5.79 9.31 2.98
C PHE A 181 4.38 9.31 2.39
N ARG A 182 4.13 8.70 1.23
CA ARG A 182 2.86 8.75 0.45
C ARG A 182 2.47 10.13 -0.06
N THR A 183 2.63 11.18 0.73
CA THR A 183 2.31 12.56 0.37
C THR A 183 3.38 13.51 0.89
N LEU A 184 3.47 14.68 0.24
CA LEU A 184 4.29 15.79 0.71
C LEU A 184 3.96 16.19 2.15
N ASN A 185 2.66 16.22 2.50
CA ASN A 185 2.22 16.61 3.83
C ASN A 185 2.74 15.67 4.92
N ARG A 186 2.81 14.37 4.65
CA ARG A 186 3.37 13.40 5.59
C ARG A 186 4.88 13.57 5.77
N LEU A 187 5.61 13.90 4.71
CA LEU A 187 7.04 14.24 4.79
C LEU A 187 7.25 15.53 5.61
N ILE A 188 6.47 16.58 5.36
CA ILE A 188 6.52 17.83 6.13
C ILE A 188 6.19 17.59 7.61
N THR A 189 5.18 16.76 7.89
CA THR A 189 4.79 16.40 9.26
C THR A 189 5.89 15.59 9.96
N ALA A 190 6.51 14.64 9.27
CA ALA A 190 7.62 13.85 9.81
C ALA A 190 8.85 14.72 10.12
N ALA A 191 9.05 15.81 9.38
CA ALA A 191 10.07 16.82 9.69
C ALA A 191 9.68 17.76 10.84
N ASN A 192 8.56 17.52 11.53
CA ASN A 192 7.99 18.40 12.57
C ASN A 192 7.76 19.85 12.10
N LEU A 193 7.54 20.04 10.79
CA LEU A 193 7.24 21.34 10.22
C LEU A 193 5.73 21.54 10.19
N LYS A 194 5.28 22.77 10.48
CA LYS A 194 3.85 23.10 10.31
C LYS A 194 3.52 22.96 8.83
N PRO A 195 2.43 22.25 8.45
CA PRO A 195 1.96 22.23 7.07
C PRO A 195 1.64 23.68 6.68
N SER A 196 2.53 24.29 5.92
CA SER A 196 2.31 25.65 5.42
C SER A 196 1.07 25.58 4.54
N ARG A 197 -0.04 26.12 5.06
CA ARG A 197 -1.38 26.18 4.47
C ARG A 197 -1.37 25.93 2.96
N VAL A 198 -1.89 24.77 2.58
CA VAL A 198 -2.25 24.42 1.21
C VAL A 198 -3.30 25.44 0.77
N TYR A 199 -2.86 26.53 0.13
CA TYR A 199 -3.75 27.40 -0.60
C TYR A 199 -3.76 26.96 -2.06
N PRO A 200 -4.95 26.73 -2.66
CA PRO A 200 -5.07 26.66 -4.11
C PRO A 200 -4.72 28.05 -4.68
N ASN A 201 -4.02 28.07 -5.81
CA ASN A 201 -3.93 29.26 -6.63
C ASN A 201 -5.36 29.68 -7.02
N LYS A 202 -5.70 30.95 -6.78
CA LYS A 202 -6.70 31.63 -7.59
C LYS A 202 -6.14 31.84 -9.00
#